data_AF-A0A672YQ68-F1
#
_entry.id   AF-A0A672YQ68-F1
#
_cell.length_a   1.000
_cell.length_b   1.000
_cell.length_c   1.000
_cell.angle_alpha   90.00
_cell.angle_beta   90.00
_cell.angle_gamma   90.00
#
_symmetry.space_group_name_H-M   'P 1'
#
loop_
_entity.id
_entity.type
_entity.pdbx_description
1 polymer ?
#
loop_
_entity_poly.entity_id
_entity_poly.type
_entity_poly.pdbx_seq_one_letter_code
_entity_poly.pdbx_strand_id
1 'polypeptide(L)'
;MDTRFFGELLAEVYRKNCDIHSCISEHVSKIRGQKHQLNPSNDYKVEKQEVEALIPKGATELTKQQIRYLLQTRLTADKSMRLLLSTFSSLREELMHMSDDLRRLESEKESLERDLTFKADQAKQYDSLLEAVRENNRQLQTSLKEASSAQRSLESQLMSSRSTDSNREFKLKELEGRMRAMEKENEMLRQKLAGQSSNATLQIKTEELSRQYNEQLSTMRQEKDLEIQNLRAQITKIQSEFSSSHSKLSSTERSLPLKISELLSMLEQTAGPPSPDRKRRSRG
;
A
#
# COMPACT_ATOMS: atom_id res chain seq x y z
N MET A 1 35.12 -38.54 83.01
CA MET A 1 35.13 -37.22 82.34
C MET A 1 35.28 -36.16 83.42
N ASP A 2 36.28 -35.27 83.31
CA ASP A 2 36.40 -34.12 84.23
C ASP A 2 35.18 -33.22 84.03
N THR A 3 34.41 -32.98 85.10
CA THR A 3 33.18 -32.17 85.06
C THR A 3 33.47 -30.72 84.68
N ARG A 4 34.71 -30.25 84.88
CA ARG A 4 35.18 -28.93 84.43
C ARG A 4 35.36 -28.90 82.91
N PHE A 5 36.01 -29.92 82.34
CA PHE A 5 36.19 -30.04 80.88
C PHE A 5 34.84 -30.06 80.14
N PHE A 6 33.86 -30.79 80.67
CA PHE A 6 32.50 -30.81 80.10
C PHE A 6 31.81 -29.44 80.18
N GLY A 7 31.99 -28.71 81.29
CA GLY A 7 31.46 -27.36 81.44
C GLY A 7 32.08 -26.36 80.45
N GLU A 8 33.39 -26.43 80.23
CA GLU A 8 34.11 -25.62 79.25
C GLU A 8 33.64 -25.89 77.82
N LEU A 9 33.44 -27.17 77.46
CA LEU A 9 32.90 -27.55 76.16
C LEU A 9 31.50 -26.98 75.94
N LEU A 10 30.61 -27.06 76.94
CA LEU A 10 29.26 -26.51 76.84
C LEU A 10 29.27 -24.98 76.69
N ALA A 11 30.16 -24.29 77.40
CA ALA A 11 30.33 -22.84 77.26
C ALA A 11 30.84 -22.48 75.85
N GLU A 12 31.77 -23.24 75.31
CA GLU A 12 32.29 -23.04 73.95
C GLU A 12 31.23 -23.30 72.88
N VAL A 13 30.46 -24.39 73.01
CA VAL A 13 29.35 -24.71 72.11
C VAL A 13 28.30 -23.60 72.15
N TYR A 14 27.96 -23.10 73.34
CA TYR A 14 27.04 -21.98 73.49
C TYR A 14 27.56 -20.72 72.79
N ARG A 15 28.83 -20.33 73.00
CA ARG A 15 29.45 -19.18 72.32
C ARG A 15 29.35 -19.29 70.80
N LYS A 16 29.78 -20.43 70.23
CA LYS A 16 29.71 -20.66 68.79
C LYS A 16 28.27 -20.60 68.26
N ASN A 17 27.30 -21.10 69.03
CA ASN A 17 25.89 -21.02 68.66
C ASN A 17 25.39 -19.56 68.61
N CYS A 18 25.79 -18.73 69.57
CA CYS A 18 25.51 -17.30 69.54
C CYS A 18 26.17 -16.59 68.36
N ASP A 19 27.41 -16.91 68.02
CA ASP A 19 28.12 -16.34 66.86
C ASP A 19 27.40 -16.69 65.55
N ILE A 20 26.98 -17.96 65.41
CA ILE A 20 26.19 -18.43 64.26
C ILE A 20 24.87 -17.67 64.18
N HIS A 21 24.15 -17.53 65.30
CA HIS A 21 22.90 -16.78 65.34
C HIS A 21 23.07 -15.32 64.91
N SER A 22 24.09 -14.63 65.43
CA SER A 22 24.42 -13.25 65.06
C SER A 22 24.71 -13.13 63.56
N CYS A 23 25.52 -14.04 63.02
CA CYS A 23 25.83 -14.07 61.59
C CYS A 23 24.58 -14.29 60.72
N ILE A 24 23.73 -15.26 61.08
CA ILE A 24 22.46 -15.51 60.39
C ILE A 24 21.56 -14.28 60.47
N SER A 25 21.44 -13.67 61.64
CA SER A 25 20.59 -12.50 61.87
C SER A 25 21.02 -11.30 61.01
N GLU A 26 22.33 -11.07 60.91
CA GLU A 26 22.89 -10.02 60.05
C GLU A 26 22.54 -10.27 58.57
N HIS A 27 22.78 -11.48 58.07
CA HIS A 27 22.49 -11.82 56.67
C HIS A 27 21.00 -11.75 56.35
N VAL A 28 20.14 -12.27 57.23
CA VAL A 28 18.68 -12.21 57.05
C VAL A 28 18.19 -10.76 57.06
N SER A 29 18.76 -9.91 57.89
CA SER A 29 18.42 -8.47 57.93
C SER A 29 18.75 -7.76 56.62
N LYS A 30 19.86 -8.15 55.96
CA LYS A 30 20.22 -7.63 54.62
C LYS A 30 19.23 -8.11 53.55
N ILE A 31 18.78 -9.36 53.63
CA ILE A 31 17.86 -9.98 52.67
C ILE A 31 16.45 -9.37 52.74
N ARG A 32 15.86 -9.24 53.94
CA ARG A 32 14.48 -8.73 54.10
C ARG A 32 14.34 -7.22 53.89
N GLY A 33 15.45 -6.51 53.77
CA GLY A 33 15.48 -5.05 53.81
C GLY A 33 15.03 -4.48 55.18
N GLN A 34 15.14 -3.17 55.33
CA GLN A 34 14.95 -2.45 56.60
C GLN A 34 13.50 -2.46 57.15
N LYS A 35 12.54 -3.07 56.44
CA LYS A 35 11.09 -2.95 56.75
C LYS A 35 10.53 -4.00 57.72
N HIS A 36 11.32 -5.00 58.16
CA HIS A 36 10.82 -6.11 58.98
C HIS A 36 11.71 -6.43 60.18
N GLN A 37 12.00 -5.43 61.04
CA GLN A 37 12.70 -5.67 62.31
C GLN A 37 11.76 -6.32 63.33
N LEU A 38 11.95 -7.59 63.63
CA LEU A 38 11.38 -8.22 64.82
C LEU A 38 12.07 -7.63 66.04
N ASN A 39 11.31 -6.99 66.95
CA ASN A 39 11.81 -6.35 68.16
C ASN A 39 12.52 -7.36 69.09
N PRO A 40 13.86 -7.35 69.20
CA PRO A 40 14.60 -8.39 69.94
C PRO A 40 14.60 -8.20 71.46
N SER A 41 14.21 -7.02 71.95
CA SER A 41 14.48 -6.60 73.33
C SER A 41 13.55 -7.20 74.38
N ASN A 42 12.34 -7.65 74.01
CA ASN A 42 11.39 -8.26 74.96
C ASN A 42 11.60 -9.78 75.12
N ASP A 43 12.13 -10.43 74.09
CA ASP A 43 12.30 -11.90 74.03
C ASP A 43 13.35 -12.41 75.03
N TYR A 44 14.46 -11.67 75.17
CA TYR A 44 15.60 -12.08 75.99
C TYR A 44 15.28 -12.23 77.49
N LYS A 45 14.36 -11.40 78.02
CA LYS A 45 13.97 -11.47 79.43
C LYS A 45 13.03 -12.63 79.72
N VAL A 46 12.14 -12.95 78.78
CA VAL A 46 11.18 -14.05 78.89
C VAL A 46 11.90 -15.38 78.79
N GLU A 47 12.81 -15.53 77.82
CA GLU A 47 13.57 -16.77 77.63
C GLU A 47 14.51 -17.09 78.79
N LYS A 48 15.11 -16.08 79.41
CA LYS A 48 15.94 -16.30 80.59
C LYS A 48 15.11 -16.88 81.75
N GLN A 49 13.86 -16.44 81.90
CA GLN A 49 12.96 -16.98 82.91
C GLN A 49 12.50 -18.40 82.56
N GLU A 50 12.23 -18.68 81.29
CA GLU A 50 11.89 -20.03 80.81
C GLU A 50 13.04 -21.03 81.02
N VAL A 51 14.28 -20.62 80.74
CA VAL A 51 15.47 -21.46 80.98
C VAL A 51 15.61 -21.79 82.46
N GLU A 52 15.51 -20.80 83.35
CA GLU A 52 15.65 -21.03 84.81
C GLU A 52 14.50 -21.87 85.37
N ALA A 53 13.29 -21.77 84.83
CA ALA A 53 12.14 -22.58 85.25
C ALA A 53 12.33 -24.08 84.95
N LEU A 54 13.11 -24.42 83.93
CA LEU A 54 13.40 -25.80 83.54
C LEU A 54 14.56 -26.44 84.32
N ILE A 55 15.28 -25.65 85.12
CA ILE A 55 16.43 -26.14 85.90
C ILE A 55 15.94 -26.78 87.22
N PRO A 56 16.34 -28.03 87.55
CA PRO A 56 15.97 -28.66 88.81
C PRO A 56 16.50 -27.91 90.03
N LYS A 57 15.61 -27.56 90.97
CA LYS A 57 15.95 -26.78 92.18
C LYS A 57 16.96 -27.48 93.11
N GLY A 58 16.93 -28.81 93.16
CA GLY A 58 17.81 -29.65 94.00
C GLY A 58 19.17 -30.00 93.39
N ALA A 59 19.49 -29.50 92.20
CA ALA A 59 20.79 -29.77 91.56
C ALA A 59 21.92 -28.90 92.13
N THR A 60 23.15 -29.40 92.06
CA THR A 60 24.36 -28.62 92.39
C THR A 60 24.50 -27.43 91.43
N GLU A 61 25.11 -26.33 91.87
CA GLU A 61 25.29 -25.14 91.03
C GLU A 61 26.07 -25.44 89.73
N LEU A 62 27.05 -26.35 89.79
CA LEU A 62 27.77 -26.81 88.60
C LEU A 62 26.82 -27.50 87.60
N THR A 63 25.97 -28.41 88.08
CA THR A 63 24.99 -29.10 87.24
C THR A 63 23.94 -28.13 86.69
N LYS A 64 23.48 -27.17 87.50
CA LYS A 64 22.57 -26.11 87.04
C LYS A 64 23.18 -25.29 85.92
N GLN A 65 24.47 -24.92 86.04
CA GLN A 65 25.18 -24.19 85.00
C GLN A 65 25.34 -25.00 83.71
N GLN A 66 25.61 -26.30 83.81
CA GLN A 66 25.68 -27.19 82.64
C GLN A 66 24.31 -27.32 81.94
N ILE A 67 23.23 -27.50 82.71
CA ILE A 67 21.86 -27.53 82.16
C ILE A 67 21.51 -26.19 81.51
N ARG A 68 21.88 -25.06 82.13
CA ARG A 68 21.69 -23.71 81.58
C ARG A 68 22.33 -23.57 80.20
N TYR A 69 23.61 -23.96 80.05
CA TYR A 69 24.28 -23.90 78.74
C TYR A 69 23.60 -24.75 77.68
N LEU A 70 23.16 -25.97 78.01
CA LEU A 70 22.43 -26.84 77.08
C LEU A 70 21.12 -26.22 76.61
N LEU A 71 20.32 -25.70 77.56
CA LEU A 71 19.03 -25.08 77.27
C LEU A 71 19.21 -23.81 76.43
N GLN A 72 20.14 -22.92 76.81
CA GLN A 72 20.42 -21.70 76.06
C GLN A 72 20.91 -22.00 74.64
N THR A 73 21.81 -22.98 74.48
CA THR A 73 22.29 -23.43 73.16
C THR A 73 21.13 -23.92 72.29
N ARG A 74 20.24 -24.74 72.84
CA ARG A 74 19.06 -25.23 72.12
C ARG A 74 18.14 -24.08 71.70
N LEU A 75 17.88 -23.14 72.60
CA LEU A 75 16.98 -22.01 72.36
C LEU A 75 17.54 -21.09 71.26
N THR A 76 18.84 -20.76 71.30
CA THR A 76 19.50 -19.98 70.26
C THR A 76 19.53 -20.70 68.90
N ALA A 77 19.66 -22.04 68.88
CA ALA A 77 19.53 -22.81 67.65
C ALA A 77 18.11 -22.76 67.07
N ASP A 78 17.08 -22.92 67.91
CA ASP A 78 15.67 -22.85 67.47
C ASP A 78 15.35 -21.48 66.86
N LYS A 79 15.81 -20.40 67.50
CA LYS A 79 15.69 -19.05 66.96
C LYS A 79 16.33 -18.88 65.59
N SER A 80 17.56 -19.35 65.46
CA SER A 80 18.30 -19.28 64.20
C SER A 80 17.57 -20.03 63.10
N MET A 81 17.05 -21.22 63.41
CA MET A 81 16.26 -22.02 62.48
C MET A 81 14.95 -21.33 62.09
N ARG A 82 14.21 -20.79 63.06
CA ARG A 82 12.96 -20.06 62.80
C ARG A 82 13.18 -18.85 61.91
N LEU A 83 14.26 -18.10 62.17
CA LEU A 83 14.63 -16.94 61.38
C LEU A 83 14.95 -17.32 59.92
N LEU A 84 15.71 -18.40 59.72
CA LEU A 84 16.00 -18.94 58.39
C LEU A 84 14.73 -19.40 57.66
N LEU A 85 13.91 -20.22 58.30
CA LEU A 85 12.68 -20.75 57.71
C LEU A 85 11.72 -19.64 57.29
N SER A 86 11.51 -18.64 58.15
CA SER A 86 10.68 -17.48 57.82
C SER A 86 11.25 -16.68 56.64
N THR A 87 12.58 -16.57 56.53
CA THR A 87 13.22 -15.84 55.42
C THR A 87 13.07 -16.60 54.11
N PHE A 88 13.29 -17.92 54.13
CA PHE A 88 13.11 -18.75 52.95
C PHE A 88 11.66 -18.80 52.48
N SER A 89 10.69 -18.80 53.40
CA SER A 89 9.26 -18.69 53.03
C SER A 89 8.96 -17.38 52.33
N SER A 90 9.41 -16.24 52.88
CA SER A 90 9.23 -14.90 52.27
C SER A 90 9.86 -14.82 50.88
N LEU A 91 11.11 -15.28 50.75
CA LEU A 91 11.82 -15.30 49.46
C LEU A 91 11.11 -16.17 48.43
N ARG A 92 10.56 -17.32 48.84
CA ARG A 92 9.80 -18.19 47.94
C ARG A 92 8.54 -17.50 47.44
N GLU A 93 7.84 -16.77 48.29
CA GLU A 93 6.66 -15.99 47.91
C GLU A 93 7.01 -14.85 46.95
N GLU A 94 8.07 -14.10 47.24
CA GLU A 94 8.58 -13.05 46.34
C GLU A 94 8.99 -13.59 44.97
N LEU A 95 9.65 -14.76 44.93
CA LEU A 95 10.01 -15.44 43.67
C LEU A 95 8.77 -15.88 42.87
N MET A 96 7.73 -16.36 43.55
CA MET A 96 6.46 -16.69 42.89
C MET A 96 5.80 -15.43 42.29
N HIS A 97 5.73 -14.33 43.05
CA HIS A 97 5.19 -13.07 42.55
C HIS A 97 5.97 -12.53 41.36
N MET A 98 7.30 -12.55 41.42
CA MET A 98 8.15 -12.14 40.28
C MET A 98 7.94 -13.04 39.06
N SER A 99 7.74 -14.35 39.25
CA SER A 99 7.43 -15.27 38.16
C SER A 99 6.08 -14.97 37.50
N ASP A 100 5.07 -14.60 38.29
CA ASP A 100 3.74 -14.22 37.78
C ASP A 100 3.81 -12.88 37.03
N ASP A 101 4.55 -11.90 37.56
CA ASP A 101 4.78 -10.62 36.91
C ASP A 101 5.52 -10.79 35.57
N LEU A 102 6.53 -11.66 35.50
CA LEU A 102 7.23 -11.98 34.25
C LEU A 102 6.28 -12.57 33.22
N ARG A 103 5.43 -13.53 33.60
CA ARG A 103 4.44 -14.11 32.69
C ARG A 103 3.44 -13.07 32.20
N ARG A 104 3.01 -12.15 33.07
CA ARG A 104 2.13 -11.04 32.66
C ARG A 104 2.84 -10.13 31.65
N LEU A 105 4.08 -9.74 31.92
CA LEU A 105 4.88 -8.91 31.01
C LEU A 105 5.11 -9.58 29.65
N GLU A 106 5.35 -10.89 29.62
CA GLU A 106 5.45 -11.67 28.38
C GLU A 106 4.13 -11.60 27.58
N SER A 107 2.97 -11.75 28.24
CA SER A 107 1.68 -11.66 27.56
C SER A 107 1.38 -10.26 27.01
N GLU A 108 1.74 -9.20 27.75
CA GLU A 108 1.60 -7.82 27.30
C GLU A 108 2.53 -7.53 26.11
N LYS A 109 3.77 -8.02 26.16
CA LYS A 109 4.73 -7.93 25.06
C LYS A 109 4.18 -8.58 23.79
N GLU A 110 3.69 -9.82 23.88
CA GLU A 110 3.09 -10.51 22.73
C GLU A 110 1.90 -9.75 22.14
N SER A 111 1.11 -9.09 23.01
CA SER A 111 0.00 -8.25 22.55
C SER A 111 0.48 -7.01 21.80
N LEU A 112 1.49 -6.33 22.33
CA LEU A 112 2.08 -5.16 21.68
C LEU A 112 2.77 -5.52 20.37
N GLU A 113 3.42 -6.68 20.27
CA GLU A 113 4.00 -7.17 19.03
C GLU A 113 2.93 -7.41 17.97
N ARG A 114 1.80 -8.03 18.33
CA ARG A 114 0.65 -8.20 17.44
C ARG A 114 0.10 -6.86 16.94
N ASP A 115 -0.10 -5.89 17.84
CA ASP A 115 -0.58 -4.57 17.48
C ASP A 115 0.41 -3.82 16.57
N LEU A 116 1.70 -3.94 16.85
CA LEU A 116 2.75 -3.33 16.03
C LEU A 116 2.76 -3.90 14.61
N THR A 117 2.64 -5.22 14.46
CA THR A 117 2.57 -5.86 13.14
C THR A 117 1.34 -5.39 12.36
N PHE A 118 0.18 -5.33 13.01
CA PHE A 118 -1.05 -4.81 12.40
C PHE A 118 -0.88 -3.35 11.94
N LYS A 119 -0.27 -2.51 12.77
CA LYS A 119 -0.01 -1.10 12.43
C LYS A 119 1.00 -0.94 11.31
N ALA A 120 2.03 -1.78 11.25
CA ALA A 120 2.98 -1.81 10.15
C ALA A 120 2.30 -2.18 8.82
N ASP A 121 1.38 -3.14 8.83
CA ASP A 121 0.64 -3.52 7.62
C ASP A 121 -0.39 -2.45 7.22
N GLN A 122 -1.02 -1.79 8.18
CA GLN A 122 -1.87 -0.63 7.94
C GLN A 122 -1.08 0.52 7.28
N ALA A 123 0.15 0.80 7.74
CA ALA A 123 1.01 1.81 7.13
C ALA A 123 1.34 1.49 5.67
N LYS A 124 1.71 0.24 5.36
CA LYS A 124 1.96 -0.20 3.97
C LYS A 124 0.75 -0.02 3.06
N GLN A 125 -0.46 -0.26 3.57
CA GLN A 125 -1.69 -0.03 2.80
C GLN A 125 -1.90 1.45 2.50
N TYR A 126 -1.66 2.34 3.48
CA TYR A 126 -1.75 3.78 3.28
C TYR A 126 -0.69 4.30 2.30
N ASP A 127 0.54 3.80 2.37
CA ASP A 127 1.59 4.13 1.41
C ASP A 127 1.19 3.70 -0.01
N SER A 128 0.67 2.49 -0.17
CA SER A 128 0.19 1.99 -1.47
C SER A 128 -0.95 2.85 -2.04
N LEU A 129 -1.88 3.29 -1.17
CA LEU A 129 -2.96 4.19 -1.57
C LEU A 129 -2.43 5.57 -1.98
N LEU A 130 -1.45 6.11 -1.24
CA LEU A 130 -0.80 7.38 -1.57
C LEU A 130 -0.08 7.32 -2.91
N GLU A 131 0.63 6.23 -3.20
CA GLU A 131 1.26 5.99 -4.49
C GLU A 131 0.23 5.93 -5.62
N ALA A 132 -0.88 5.19 -5.44
CA ALA A 132 -1.95 5.11 -6.42
C ALA A 132 -2.58 6.48 -6.72
N VAL A 133 -2.83 7.30 -5.69
CA VAL A 133 -3.37 8.65 -5.86
C VAL A 133 -2.39 9.56 -6.59
N ARG A 134 -1.09 9.51 -6.26
CA ARG A 134 -0.04 10.27 -6.95
C ARG A 134 0.04 9.89 -8.43
N GLU A 135 -0.02 8.60 -8.72
CA GLU A 135 0.01 8.08 -10.08
C GLU A 135 -1.22 8.50 -10.88
N ASN A 136 -2.42 8.39 -10.29
CA ASN A 136 -3.64 8.88 -10.92
C ASN A 136 -3.58 10.39 -11.22
N ASN A 137 -3.08 11.19 -10.29
CA ASN A 137 -2.89 12.62 -10.51
C ASN A 137 -1.93 12.92 -11.67
N ARG A 138 -0.82 12.18 -11.77
CA ARG A 138 0.15 12.30 -12.87
C ARG A 138 -0.46 11.93 -14.22
N GLN A 139 -1.28 10.87 -14.26
CA GLN A 139 -2.02 10.47 -15.46
C GLN A 139 -3.01 11.56 -15.88
N LEU A 140 -3.82 12.08 -14.94
CA LEU A 140 -4.77 13.17 -15.20
C LEU A 140 -4.07 14.43 -15.74
N GLN A 141 -2.92 14.83 -15.17
CA GLN A 141 -2.15 15.96 -15.69
C GLN A 141 -1.66 15.73 -17.12
N THR A 142 -1.24 14.50 -17.44
CA THR A 142 -0.79 14.13 -18.79
C THR A 142 -1.95 14.19 -19.77
N SER A 143 -3.09 13.57 -19.45
CA SER A 143 -4.30 13.61 -20.28
C SER A 143 -4.83 15.04 -20.47
N LEU A 144 -4.77 15.89 -19.44
CA LEU A 144 -5.15 17.30 -19.55
C LEU A 144 -4.23 18.06 -20.51
N LYS A 145 -2.92 17.82 -20.43
CA LYS A 145 -1.93 18.43 -21.34
C LYS A 145 -2.17 18.01 -22.79
N GLU A 146 -2.44 16.72 -23.02
CA GLU A 146 -2.78 16.17 -24.33
C GLU A 146 -4.07 16.79 -24.87
N ALA A 147 -5.15 16.82 -24.07
CA ALA A 147 -6.42 17.45 -24.44
C ALA A 147 -6.24 18.94 -24.78
N SER A 148 -5.48 19.69 -23.98
CA SER A 148 -5.16 21.09 -24.26
C SER A 148 -4.37 21.28 -25.56
N SER A 149 -3.45 20.36 -25.88
CA SER A 149 -2.71 20.40 -27.14
C SER A 149 -3.59 20.08 -28.34
N ALA A 150 -4.50 19.10 -28.21
CA ALA A 150 -5.48 18.75 -29.23
C ALA A 150 -6.46 19.90 -29.48
N GLN A 151 -6.96 20.55 -28.42
CA GLN A 151 -7.80 21.73 -28.51
C GLN A 151 -7.11 22.85 -29.31
N ARG A 152 -5.86 23.19 -28.96
CA ARG A 152 -5.09 24.21 -29.68
C ARG A 152 -4.89 23.87 -31.16
N SER A 153 -4.66 22.59 -31.48
CA SER A 153 -4.56 22.12 -32.86
C SER A 153 -5.87 22.32 -33.62
N LEU A 154 -7.01 21.94 -33.02
CA LEU A 154 -8.34 22.12 -33.61
C LEU A 154 -8.69 23.60 -33.81
N GLU A 155 -8.38 24.46 -32.84
CA GLU A 155 -8.55 25.91 -32.96
C GLU A 155 -7.75 26.47 -34.13
N SER A 156 -6.48 26.04 -34.28
CA SER A 156 -5.64 26.43 -35.42
C SER A 156 -6.22 25.95 -36.76
N GLN A 157 -6.71 24.71 -36.82
CA GLN A 157 -7.34 24.15 -38.01
C GLN A 157 -8.61 24.93 -38.37
N LEU A 158 -9.46 25.26 -37.39
CA LEU A 158 -10.68 26.04 -37.58
C LEU A 158 -10.38 27.44 -38.12
N MET A 159 -9.37 28.11 -37.58
CA MET A 159 -8.91 29.41 -38.08
C MET A 159 -8.40 29.32 -39.52
N SER A 160 -7.63 28.27 -39.85
CA SER A 160 -7.16 28.04 -41.21
C SER A 160 -8.32 27.79 -42.18
N SER A 161 -9.29 26.93 -41.83
CA SER A 161 -10.47 26.65 -42.64
C SER A 161 -11.27 27.92 -42.91
N ARG A 162 -11.54 28.71 -41.86
CA ARG A 162 -12.27 29.98 -41.99
C ARG A 162 -11.59 30.94 -42.95
N SER A 163 -10.25 31.05 -42.90
CA SER A 163 -9.50 31.89 -43.85
C SER A 163 -9.58 31.36 -45.29
N THR A 164 -9.53 30.04 -45.49
CA THR A 164 -9.67 29.45 -46.83
C THR A 164 -11.08 29.64 -47.39
N ASP A 165 -12.11 29.57 -46.56
CA ASP A 165 -13.49 29.77 -46.98
C ASP A 165 -13.77 31.24 -47.34
N SER A 166 -13.26 32.20 -46.57
CA SER A 166 -13.33 33.62 -46.95
C SER A 166 -12.65 33.89 -48.31
N ASN A 167 -11.49 33.27 -48.55
CA ASN A 167 -10.81 33.37 -49.85
C ASN A 167 -11.62 32.74 -50.99
N ARG A 168 -12.29 31.61 -50.74
CA ARG A 168 -13.18 30.97 -51.73
C ARG A 168 -14.39 31.84 -52.02
N GLU A 169 -15.03 32.39 -51.00
CA GLU A 169 -16.20 33.27 -51.13
C GLU A 169 -15.86 34.52 -51.96
N PHE A 170 -14.69 35.12 -51.71
CA PHE A 170 -14.21 36.25 -52.51
C PHE A 170 -14.06 35.89 -54.00
N LYS A 171 -13.36 34.78 -54.30
CA LYS A 171 -13.20 34.30 -55.69
C LYS A 171 -14.53 33.98 -56.36
N LEU A 172 -15.48 33.43 -55.61
CA LEU A 172 -16.82 33.11 -56.10
C LEU A 172 -17.58 34.39 -56.49
N LYS A 173 -17.58 35.39 -55.60
CA LYS A 173 -18.18 36.72 -55.89
C LYS A 173 -17.54 37.39 -57.11
N GLU A 174 -16.23 37.27 -57.28
CA GLU A 174 -15.52 37.78 -58.46
C GLU A 174 -15.99 37.10 -59.75
N LEU A 175 -16.06 35.76 -59.75
CA LEU A 175 -16.53 34.99 -60.90
C LEU A 175 -18.00 35.27 -61.24
N GLU A 176 -18.88 35.38 -60.25
CA GLU A 176 -20.28 35.77 -60.45
C GLU A 176 -20.39 37.16 -61.08
N GLY A 177 -19.55 38.11 -60.66
CA GLY A 177 -19.49 39.46 -61.23
C GLY A 177 -19.13 39.42 -62.72
N ARG A 178 -18.09 38.65 -63.08
CA ARG A 178 -17.67 38.46 -64.48
C ARG A 178 -18.75 37.76 -65.30
N MET A 179 -19.40 36.74 -64.74
CA MET A 179 -20.50 36.03 -65.39
C MET A 179 -21.67 36.98 -65.70
N ARG A 180 -22.14 37.76 -64.72
CA ARG A 180 -23.21 38.76 -64.94
C ARG A 180 -22.83 39.81 -65.98
N ALA A 181 -21.55 40.21 -66.05
CA ALA A 181 -21.08 41.14 -67.07
C ALA A 181 -21.15 40.52 -68.48
N MET A 182 -20.68 39.28 -68.64
CA MET A 182 -20.77 38.54 -69.90
C MET A 182 -22.24 38.27 -70.30
N GLU A 183 -23.12 37.94 -69.35
CA GLU A 183 -24.55 37.76 -69.63
C GLU A 183 -25.19 39.02 -70.18
N LYS A 184 -24.88 40.20 -69.60
CA LYS A 184 -25.36 41.49 -70.12
C LYS A 184 -24.81 41.82 -71.49
N GLU A 185 -23.54 41.51 -71.76
CA GLU A 185 -22.94 41.68 -73.08
C GLU A 185 -23.62 40.77 -74.11
N ASN A 186 -23.86 39.50 -73.76
CA ASN A 186 -24.53 38.54 -74.62
C ASN A 186 -25.97 38.99 -74.94
N GLU A 187 -26.70 39.46 -73.94
CA GLU A 187 -28.06 40.03 -74.13
C GLU A 187 -28.02 41.26 -75.04
N MET A 188 -27.06 42.17 -74.85
CA MET A 188 -26.89 43.34 -75.72
C MET A 188 -26.56 42.94 -77.16
N LEU A 189 -25.70 41.93 -77.35
CA LEU A 189 -25.38 41.39 -78.67
C LEU A 189 -26.62 40.76 -79.31
N ARG A 190 -27.42 40.01 -78.56
CA ARG A 190 -28.70 39.45 -79.04
C ARG A 190 -29.68 40.55 -79.46
N GLN A 191 -29.83 41.61 -78.67
CA GLN A 191 -30.68 42.76 -79.02
C GLN A 191 -30.20 43.49 -80.27
N LYS A 192 -28.87 43.69 -80.42
CA LYS A 192 -28.28 44.25 -81.65
C LYS A 192 -28.56 43.37 -82.87
N LEU A 193 -28.44 42.04 -82.71
CA LEU A 193 -28.74 41.08 -83.78
C LEU A 193 -30.22 41.12 -84.17
N ALA A 194 -31.12 41.15 -83.19
CA ALA A 194 -32.56 41.22 -83.41
C ALA A 194 -32.99 42.53 -84.10
N GLY A 195 -32.37 43.66 -83.74
CA GLY A 195 -32.64 44.97 -84.35
C GLY A 195 -32.11 45.15 -85.77
N GLN A 196 -31.20 44.30 -86.24
CA GLN A 196 -30.62 44.35 -87.59
C GLN A 196 -31.29 43.38 -88.59
N SER A 197 -32.16 42.49 -88.12
CA SER A 197 -32.84 41.50 -88.97
C SER A 197 -34.18 42.01 -89.47
N SER A 198 -34.19 42.83 -90.53
CA SER A 198 -35.41 43.26 -91.22
C SER A 198 -35.84 42.34 -92.38
N ASN A 199 -35.35 41.09 -92.40
CA ASN A 199 -35.58 40.16 -93.52
C ASN A 199 -36.15 38.81 -93.03
N ALA A 200 -37.46 38.60 -93.23
CA ALA A 200 -38.24 37.50 -92.63
C ALA A 200 -37.70 36.09 -92.94
N THR A 201 -37.08 35.88 -94.09
CA THR A 201 -36.52 34.58 -94.49
C THR A 201 -35.19 34.27 -93.78
N LEU A 202 -34.39 35.29 -93.45
CA LEU A 202 -33.16 35.13 -92.66
C LEU A 202 -33.50 34.88 -91.19
N GLN A 203 -34.58 35.49 -90.69
CA GLN A 203 -35.04 35.32 -89.32
C GLN A 203 -35.48 33.89 -89.02
N ILE A 204 -36.27 33.27 -89.91
CA ILE A 204 -36.70 31.86 -89.77
C ILE A 204 -35.49 30.90 -89.80
N LYS A 205 -34.54 31.09 -90.73
CA LYS A 205 -33.33 30.25 -90.77
C LYS A 205 -32.44 30.44 -89.55
N THR A 206 -32.37 31.65 -89.00
CA THR A 206 -31.60 31.95 -87.79
C THR A 206 -32.26 31.36 -86.54
N GLU A 207 -33.59 31.38 -86.45
CA GLU A 207 -34.36 30.74 -85.39
C GLU A 207 -34.24 29.21 -85.43
N GLU A 208 -34.28 28.59 -86.62
CA GLU A 208 -34.09 27.14 -86.79
C GLU A 208 -32.66 26.71 -86.40
N LEU A 209 -31.64 27.49 -86.78
CA LEU A 209 -30.24 27.25 -86.38
C LEU A 209 -30.05 27.45 -84.87
N SER A 210 -30.66 28.47 -84.28
CA SER A 210 -30.66 28.71 -82.84
C SER A 210 -31.32 27.55 -82.08
N ARG A 211 -32.43 27.02 -82.62
CA ARG A 211 -33.11 25.85 -82.08
C ARG A 211 -32.23 24.61 -82.14
N GLN A 212 -31.56 24.35 -83.27
CA GLN A 212 -30.62 23.23 -83.41
C GLN A 212 -29.43 23.36 -82.44
N TYR A 213 -28.85 24.56 -82.27
CA TYR A 213 -27.78 24.77 -81.30
C TYR A 213 -28.23 24.58 -79.86
N ASN A 214 -29.43 25.05 -79.50
CA ASN A 214 -29.98 24.83 -78.17
C ASN A 214 -30.26 23.34 -77.89
N GLU A 215 -30.73 22.60 -78.90
CA GLU A 215 -30.98 21.17 -78.80
C GLU A 215 -29.66 20.39 -78.67
N GLN A 216 -28.61 20.81 -79.39
CA GLN A 216 -27.26 20.25 -79.29
C GLN A 216 -26.59 20.58 -77.93
N LEU A 217 -26.82 21.77 -77.39
CA LEU A 217 -26.38 22.15 -76.05
C LEU A 217 -27.13 21.36 -74.97
N SER A 218 -28.43 21.17 -75.13
CA SER A 218 -29.26 20.40 -74.20
C SER A 218 -28.81 18.93 -74.12
N THR A 219 -28.57 18.31 -75.28
CA THR A 219 -28.05 16.94 -75.36
C THR A 219 -26.67 16.81 -74.73
N MET A 220 -25.74 17.71 -75.06
CA MET A 220 -24.40 17.69 -74.48
C MET A 220 -24.42 17.89 -72.95
N ARG A 221 -25.34 18.72 -72.45
CA ARG A 221 -25.54 18.93 -71.01
C ARG A 221 -26.07 17.67 -70.33
N GLN A 222 -27.04 17.00 -70.95
CA GLN A 222 -27.60 15.75 -70.45
C GLN A 222 -26.56 14.60 -70.44
N GLU A 223 -25.73 14.50 -71.47
CA GLU A 223 -24.62 13.54 -71.52
C GLU A 223 -23.60 13.79 -70.40
N LYS A 224 -23.25 15.06 -70.16
CA LYS A 224 -22.34 15.43 -69.07
C LYS A 224 -22.94 15.17 -67.69
N ASP A 225 -24.24 15.39 -67.50
CA ASP A 225 -24.92 15.08 -66.25
C ASP A 225 -24.96 13.56 -65.99
N LEU A 226 -25.17 12.75 -67.03
CA LEU A 226 -25.07 11.28 -66.95
C LEU A 226 -23.65 10.83 -66.60
N GLU A 227 -22.63 11.42 -67.22
CA GLU A 227 -21.22 11.13 -66.93
C GLU A 227 -20.86 11.47 -65.47
N ILE A 228 -21.31 12.63 -64.98
CA ILE A 228 -21.14 13.04 -63.58
C ILE A 228 -21.83 12.05 -62.63
N GLN A 229 -23.05 11.61 -62.95
CA GLN A 229 -23.78 10.63 -62.14
C GLN A 229 -23.03 9.29 -62.09
N ASN A 230 -22.47 8.85 -63.21
CA ASN A 230 -21.73 7.59 -63.31
C ASN A 230 -20.41 7.65 -62.52
N LEU A 231 -19.67 8.77 -62.62
CA LEU A 231 -18.46 8.99 -61.84
C LEU A 231 -18.73 9.03 -60.33
N ARG A 232 -19.83 9.69 -59.91
CA ARG A 232 -20.26 9.68 -58.50
C ARG A 232 -20.58 8.27 -58.01
N ALA A 233 -21.27 7.46 -58.81
CA ALA A 233 -21.56 6.07 -58.46
C ALA A 233 -20.28 5.23 -58.31
N GLN A 234 -19.29 5.43 -59.18
CA GLN A 234 -17.97 4.77 -59.06
C GLN A 234 -17.23 5.18 -57.79
N ILE A 235 -17.23 6.47 -57.43
CA ILE A 235 -16.60 6.96 -56.20
C ILE A 235 -17.27 6.33 -54.97
N THR A 236 -18.61 6.27 -54.92
CA THR A 236 -19.34 5.62 -53.83
C THR A 236 -18.99 4.13 -53.72
N LYS A 237 -18.86 3.43 -54.85
CA LYS A 237 -18.43 2.03 -54.89
C LYS A 237 -17.02 1.87 -54.31
N ILE A 238 -16.06 2.68 -54.74
CA ILE A 238 -14.69 2.66 -54.22
C ILE A 238 -14.65 2.95 -52.70
N GLN A 239 -15.40 3.93 -52.22
CA GLN A 239 -15.49 4.24 -50.79
C GLN A 239 -16.08 3.09 -49.97
N SER A 240 -17.08 2.38 -50.51
CA SER A 240 -17.66 1.19 -49.86
C SER A 240 -16.70 -0.01 -49.85
N GLU A 241 -15.97 -0.24 -50.94
CA GLU A 241 -14.94 -1.28 -51.03
C GLU A 241 -13.75 -1.00 -50.12
N PHE A 242 -13.34 0.27 -50.00
CA PHE A 242 -12.31 0.72 -49.06
C PHE A 242 -12.75 0.51 -47.61
N SER A 243 -14.00 0.87 -47.27
CA SER A 243 -14.56 0.65 -45.93
C SER A 243 -14.71 -0.84 -45.58
N SER A 244 -15.06 -1.68 -46.55
CA SER A 244 -15.16 -3.14 -46.38
C SER A 244 -13.78 -3.82 -46.29
N SER A 245 -12.79 -3.33 -47.04
CA SER A 245 -11.42 -3.83 -46.99
C SER A 245 -10.73 -3.41 -45.69
N HIS A 246 -10.99 -2.19 -45.21
CA HIS A 246 -10.48 -1.70 -43.93
C HIS A 246 -11.14 -2.40 -42.74
N SER A 247 -12.43 -2.77 -42.82
CA SER A 247 -13.07 -3.58 -41.78
C SER A 247 -12.57 -5.03 -41.77
N LYS A 248 -12.22 -5.62 -42.92
CA LYS A 248 -11.55 -6.93 -43.02
C LYS A 248 -10.10 -6.89 -42.51
N LEU A 249 -9.35 -5.82 -42.77
CA LEU A 249 -8.02 -5.64 -42.20
C LEU A 249 -8.08 -5.43 -40.68
N SER A 250 -9.07 -4.66 -40.19
CA SER A 250 -9.30 -4.50 -38.74
C SER A 250 -9.76 -5.79 -38.05
N SER A 251 -10.53 -6.65 -38.71
CA SER A 251 -10.88 -7.97 -38.17
C SER A 251 -9.70 -8.95 -38.17
N THR A 252 -8.80 -8.84 -39.15
CA THR A 252 -7.55 -9.62 -39.20
C THR A 252 -6.52 -9.10 -38.18
N GLU A 253 -6.47 -7.79 -37.93
CA GLU A 253 -5.67 -7.19 -36.86
C GLU A 253 -6.21 -7.50 -35.46
N ARG A 254 -7.52 -7.74 -35.29
CA ARG A 254 -8.08 -8.24 -34.00
C ARG A 254 -7.85 -9.74 -33.79
N SER A 255 -7.75 -10.53 -34.86
CA SER A 255 -7.51 -11.97 -34.74
C SER A 255 -6.05 -12.30 -34.38
N LEU A 256 -5.09 -11.47 -34.77
CA LEU A 256 -3.67 -11.65 -34.44
C LEU A 256 -3.38 -11.59 -32.92
N PRO A 257 -3.84 -10.60 -32.14
CA PRO A 257 -3.71 -10.57 -30.67
C PRO A 257 -4.36 -11.78 -29.99
N LEU A 258 -5.53 -12.23 -30.46
CA LEU A 258 -6.21 -13.41 -29.93
C LEU A 258 -5.41 -14.68 -30.21
N LYS A 259 -4.83 -14.82 -31.40
CA LYS A 259 -3.97 -15.95 -31.79
C LYS A 259 -2.67 -15.98 -30.99
N ILE A 260 -2.08 -14.81 -30.73
CA ILE A 260 -0.89 -14.65 -29.88
C ILE A 260 -1.22 -15.03 -28.44
N SER A 261 -2.36 -14.59 -27.90
CA SER A 261 -2.81 -14.94 -26.55
C SER A 261 -3.07 -16.44 -26.39
N GLU A 262 -3.67 -17.08 -27.41
CA GLU A 262 -3.87 -18.54 -27.48
C GLU A 262 -2.53 -19.29 -27.46
N LEU A 263 -1.55 -18.87 -28.28
CA LEU A 263 -0.23 -19.50 -28.34
C LEU A 263 0.60 -19.27 -27.08
N LEU A 264 0.48 -18.10 -26.43
CA LEU A 264 1.11 -17.84 -25.13
C LEU A 264 0.51 -18.73 -24.04
N SER A 265 -0.81 -18.91 -24.01
CA SER A 265 -1.49 -19.84 -23.09
C SER A 265 -1.06 -21.29 -23.32
N MET A 266 -0.89 -21.72 -24.58
CA MET A 266 -0.35 -23.05 -24.90
C MET A 266 1.12 -23.20 -24.50
N LEU A 267 1.93 -22.15 -24.64
CA LEU A 267 3.31 -22.12 -24.13
C LEU A 267 3.35 -22.18 -22.61
N GLU A 268 2.42 -21.53 -21.91
CA GLU A 268 2.28 -21.58 -20.45
C GLU A 268 1.80 -22.96 -19.96
N GLN A 269 0.95 -23.64 -20.74
CA GLN A 269 0.50 -25.00 -20.44
C GLN A 269 1.57 -26.07 -20.76
N THR A 270 2.44 -25.83 -21.74
CA THR A 270 3.56 -26.74 -22.08
C THR A 270 4.82 -26.44 -21.26
N ALA A 271 4.99 -25.22 -20.77
CA ALA A 271 5.97 -24.85 -19.75
C ALA A 271 5.35 -25.03 -18.36
N GLY A 272 5.25 -26.30 -17.92
CA GLY A 272 4.94 -26.61 -16.53
C GLY A 272 5.88 -25.90 -15.53
N PRO A 273 5.45 -25.71 -14.27
CA PRO A 273 6.07 -24.79 -13.32
C PRO A 273 7.53 -25.18 -13.03
N PRO A 274 8.42 -24.20 -12.75
CA PRO A 274 9.82 -24.50 -12.49
C PRO A 274 9.95 -25.23 -11.13
N SER A 275 10.41 -26.48 -11.18
CA SER A 275 10.83 -27.21 -9.98
C SER A 275 12.18 -26.67 -9.48
N PRO A 276 12.37 -26.46 -8.17
CA PRO A 276 13.51 -25.75 -7.63
C PRO A 276 14.64 -26.73 -7.31
N ASP A 277 15.55 -27.00 -8.25
CA ASP A 277 16.84 -27.57 -7.86
C ASP A 277 17.91 -27.45 -8.95
N ARG A 278 18.89 -26.57 -8.71
CA ARG A 278 20.30 -26.67 -9.14
C ARG A 278 21.04 -25.35 -8.88
N LYS A 279 21.41 -25.12 -7.62
CA LYS A 279 22.60 -24.32 -7.28
C LYS A 279 23.65 -25.24 -6.66
N ARG A 280 24.35 -25.98 -7.52
CA ARG A 280 25.69 -26.51 -7.22
C ARG A 280 26.54 -26.39 -8.47
N ARG A 281 27.75 -25.87 -8.27
CA ARG A 281 28.90 -25.79 -9.20
C ARG A 281 28.85 -24.64 -10.21
N SER A 282 29.46 -23.51 -9.85
CA SER A 282 30.85 -23.24 -10.20
C SER A 282 31.18 -21.79 -9.83
N ARG A 283 32.16 -21.59 -8.96
CA ARG A 283 33.09 -20.46 -8.98
C ARG A 283 34.26 -20.82 -8.09
N GLY A 284 35.44 -20.87 -8.70
CA GLY A 284 36.70 -20.73 -8.00
C GLY A 284 36.92 -19.29 -7.56
#